data_AF-A0A2X4X201-F1
#
_entry.id   AF-A0A2X4X201-F1
#
_cell.length_a   1.000
_cell.length_b   1.000
_cell.length_c   1.000
_cell.angle_alpha   90.00
_cell.angle_beta   90.00
_cell.angle_gamma   90.00
#
_symmetry.space_group_name_H-M   'P 1'
#
loop_
_entity.id
_entity.type
_entity.pdbx_description
1 polymer ?
#
loop_
_entity_poly.entity_id
_entity_poly.type
_entity_poly.pdbx_seq_one_letter_code
_entity_poly.pdbx_strand_id
1 'polypeptide(L)'
;MTSTESSRSYSVPTGLRSMGAPVTVAATVLAALVVNLVLWLAGLVAGGSFEYTDAGTVSAAAPAGVVLMTVVPLAAGLTVATLLGLWWRGFLRVAQVVGVVLPLATIQGTAAADFDGASTVALAAMHVVIAIAAVAGLEVLRRRSDPGSREGER
;
A
#
# COMPACT_ATOMS: atom_id res chain seq x y z
N MET A 1 -37.73 -34.21 24.24
CA MET A 1 -37.59 -33.75 22.84
C MET A 1 -36.20 -33.14 22.69
N THR A 2 -35.38 -33.78 21.88
CA THR A 2 -34.04 -33.41 21.43
C THR A 2 -34.05 -32.17 20.55
N SER A 3 -33.13 -31.24 20.79
CA SER A 3 -32.52 -30.41 19.74
C SER A 3 -31.05 -30.18 20.08
N THR A 4 -30.21 -30.97 19.45
CA THR A 4 -28.75 -30.85 19.44
C THR A 4 -28.39 -29.75 18.43
N GLU A 5 -28.13 -28.53 18.90
CA GLU A 5 -27.64 -27.48 18.02
C GLU A 5 -26.11 -27.54 17.97
N SER A 6 -25.60 -28.19 16.93
CA SER A 6 -24.19 -28.31 16.59
C SER A 6 -23.64 -26.94 16.19
N SER A 7 -23.05 -26.21 17.14
CA SER A 7 -22.26 -25.01 16.85
C SER A 7 -21.01 -25.36 16.05
N ARG A 8 -21.08 -25.18 14.72
CA ARG A 8 -19.86 -25.15 13.89
C ARG A 8 -19.08 -23.90 14.25
N SER A 9 -18.09 -24.04 15.11
CA SER A 9 -17.03 -23.05 15.28
C SER A 9 -16.30 -22.90 13.94
N TYR A 10 -16.65 -21.86 13.18
CA TYR A 10 -15.85 -21.42 12.05
C TYR A 10 -14.54 -20.87 12.62
N SER A 11 -13.47 -21.67 12.54
CA SER A 11 -12.11 -21.22 12.76
C SER A 11 -11.72 -20.29 11.61
N VAL A 12 -11.91 -18.99 11.83
CA VAL A 12 -11.34 -17.96 10.95
C VAL A 12 -9.82 -18.18 10.90
N PRO A 13 -9.20 -18.30 9.72
CA PRO A 13 -7.78 -18.61 9.60
C PRO A 13 -6.92 -17.65 10.41
N THR A 14 -6.22 -18.18 11.41
CA THR A 14 -5.41 -17.46 12.41
C THR A 14 -4.15 -16.82 11.81
N GLY A 15 -3.81 -17.12 10.55
CA GLY A 15 -2.53 -16.79 9.92
C GLY A 15 -2.24 -15.29 9.79
N LEU A 16 -3.27 -14.43 9.70
CA LEU A 16 -3.05 -12.98 9.59
C LEU A 16 -2.73 -12.28 10.92
N ARG A 17 -3.00 -12.90 12.07
CA ARG A 17 -2.88 -12.24 13.38
C ARG A 17 -1.50 -12.35 14.03
N SER A 18 -0.56 -13.09 13.43
CA SER A 18 0.74 -13.43 14.04
C SER A 18 1.95 -12.90 13.26
N MET A 19 1.78 -11.91 12.38
CA MET A 19 2.92 -11.29 11.68
C MET A 19 3.43 -10.08 12.47
N GLY A 20 4.73 -10.08 12.80
CA GLY A 20 5.39 -8.95 13.46
C GLY A 20 5.37 -7.69 12.58
N ALA A 21 5.57 -6.51 13.18
CA ALA A 21 5.58 -5.24 12.44
C ALA A 21 6.44 -5.21 11.17
N PRO A 22 7.68 -5.71 11.21
CA PRO A 22 8.53 -5.72 10.03
C PRO A 22 7.94 -6.60 8.92
N VAL A 23 7.32 -7.73 9.29
CA VAL A 23 6.69 -8.65 8.34
C VAL A 23 5.47 -8.00 7.68
N THR A 24 4.63 -7.28 8.43
CA THR A 24 3.50 -6.57 7.85
C THR A 24 3.95 -5.47 6.88
N VAL A 25 4.98 -4.69 7.25
CA VAL A 25 5.54 -3.66 6.36
C VAL A 25 6.09 -4.30 5.09
N ALA A 26 6.92 -5.34 5.22
CA ALA A 26 7.51 -6.04 4.08
C ALA A 26 6.44 -6.66 3.17
N ALA A 27 5.44 -7.33 3.74
CA ALA A 27 4.33 -7.92 2.99
C ALA A 27 3.50 -6.86 2.25
N THR A 28 3.23 -5.72 2.89
CA THR A 28 2.49 -4.60 2.27
C THR A 28 3.27 -4.01 1.10
N VAL A 29 4.56 -3.76 1.30
CA VAL A 29 5.45 -3.22 0.26
C VAL A 29 5.57 -4.18 -0.92
N LEU A 30 5.78 -5.46 -0.65
CA LEU A 30 5.91 -6.47 -1.68
C LEU A 30 4.62 -6.63 -2.49
N ALA A 31 3.46 -6.67 -1.82
CA ALA A 31 2.17 -6.74 -2.49
C ALA A 31 1.92 -5.53 -3.40
N ALA A 32 2.17 -4.31 -2.90
CA ALA A 32 2.05 -3.09 -3.69
C ALA A 32 2.98 -3.08 -4.89
N LEU A 33 4.24 -3.51 -4.69
CA LEU A 33 5.23 -3.60 -5.76
C LEU A 33 4.78 -4.55 -6.88
N VAL A 34 4.32 -5.74 -6.52
CA VAL A 34 3.84 -6.72 -7.51
C VAL A 34 2.68 -6.15 -8.34
N VAL A 35 1.71 -5.52 -7.69
CA VAL A 35 0.57 -4.91 -8.39
C VAL A 35 1.03 -3.76 -9.30
N ASN A 36 1.95 -2.91 -8.85
CA ASN A 36 2.49 -1.83 -9.67
C ASN A 36 3.27 -2.34 -10.89
N LEU A 37 4.05 -3.42 -10.74
CA LEU A 37 4.73 -4.05 -11.87
C LEU A 37 3.75 -4.67 -12.86
N VAL A 38 2.65 -5.26 -12.39
CA VAL A 38 1.57 -5.75 -13.27
C VAL A 38 0.91 -4.59 -14.03
N LEU A 39 0.65 -3.45 -13.37
CA LEU A 39 0.12 -2.26 -14.04
C LEU A 39 1.10 -1.69 -15.06
N TRP A 40 2.40 -1.72 -14.76
CA TRP A 40 3.43 -1.27 -15.69
C TRP A 40 3.47 -2.15 -16.94
N LEU A 41 3.44 -3.46 -16.76
CA LEU A 41 3.34 -4.42 -17.88
C LEU A 41 2.05 -4.22 -18.68
N ALA A 42 0.92 -3.97 -18.01
CA ALA A 42 -0.34 -3.69 -18.68
C ALA A 42 -0.27 -2.40 -19.52
N GLY A 43 0.36 -1.34 -19.01
CA GLY A 43 0.59 -0.10 -19.75
C GLY A 43 1.48 -0.32 -20.98
N LEU A 44 2.52 -1.15 -20.87
CA LEU A 44 3.37 -1.52 -22.01
C LEU A 44 2.59 -2.25 -23.09
N VAL A 45 1.77 -3.23 -22.69
CA VAL A 45 0.92 -3.98 -23.63
C VAL A 45 -0.14 -3.07 -24.27
N ALA A 46 -0.58 -2.04 -23.56
CA ALA A 46 -1.47 -1.00 -24.09
C ALA A 46 -0.76 0.03 -24.99
N GLY A 47 0.55 -0.11 -25.22
CA GLY A 47 1.34 0.77 -26.10
C GLY A 47 1.96 1.98 -25.42
N GLY A 48 1.97 2.05 -24.09
CA GLY A 48 2.65 3.11 -23.35
C GLY A 48 4.17 3.02 -23.46
N SER A 49 4.82 4.12 -23.80
CA SER A 49 6.29 4.18 -23.92
C SER A 49 6.96 4.39 -22.57
N PHE A 50 6.23 4.99 -21.61
CA PHE A 50 6.74 5.44 -20.32
C PHE A 50 7.91 6.42 -20.43
N GLU A 51 8.02 7.11 -21.57
CA GLU A 51 9.02 8.14 -21.80
C GLU A 51 8.43 9.51 -21.50
N TYR A 52 9.26 10.40 -20.96
CA TYR A 52 8.95 11.80 -20.71
C TYR A 52 10.21 12.65 -20.92
N THR A 53 10.03 13.93 -21.18
CA THR A 53 11.14 14.87 -21.37
C THR A 53 11.41 15.60 -20.06
N ASP A 54 12.60 15.40 -19.52
CA ASP A 54 13.08 16.13 -18.36
C ASP A 54 14.24 17.04 -18.76
N ALA A 55 14.05 18.36 -18.60
CA ALA A 55 15.05 19.38 -18.94
C ALA A 55 15.68 19.22 -20.36
N GLY A 56 14.89 18.79 -21.34
CA GLY A 56 15.33 18.57 -22.72
C GLY A 56 15.98 17.20 -22.98
N THR A 57 16.00 16.32 -21.99
CA THR A 57 16.47 14.92 -22.12
C THR A 57 15.31 13.95 -22.04
N VAL A 58 15.23 13.02 -22.98
CA VAL A 58 14.23 11.94 -22.92
C VAL A 58 14.66 10.95 -21.84
N SER A 59 13.82 10.81 -20.83
CA SER A 59 13.97 9.87 -19.72
C SER A 59 12.83 8.86 -19.76
N ALA A 60 13.07 7.66 -19.25
CA ALA A 60 12.06 6.62 -19.17
C ALA A 60 11.76 6.27 -17.71
N ALA A 61 10.47 6.11 -17.39
CA ALA A 61 10.01 5.45 -16.18
C ALA A 61 10.21 3.92 -16.32
N ALA A 62 11.49 3.54 -16.38
CA ALA A 62 11.96 2.17 -16.47
C ALA A 62 11.43 1.35 -15.27
N PRO A 63 11.36 0.00 -15.39
CA PRO A 63 10.83 -0.83 -14.32
C PRO A 63 11.65 -0.71 -13.02
N ALA A 64 12.95 -0.42 -13.12
CA ALA A 64 13.79 -0.09 -11.96
C ALA A 64 13.32 1.19 -11.22
N GLY A 65 12.86 2.20 -11.97
CA GLY A 65 12.27 3.42 -11.41
C GLY A 65 10.97 3.13 -10.67
N VAL A 66 10.10 2.28 -11.24
CA VAL A 66 8.84 1.83 -10.59
C VAL A 66 9.12 1.10 -9.28
N VAL A 67 10.13 0.22 -9.25
CA VAL A 67 10.55 -0.49 -8.05
C VAL A 67 10.98 0.50 -6.96
N LEU A 68 11.91 1.41 -7.28
CA LEU A 68 12.44 2.37 -6.31
C LEU A 68 11.35 3.31 -5.79
N MET A 69 10.53 3.87 -6.68
CA MET A 69 9.47 4.82 -6.34
C MET A 69 8.27 4.17 -5.64
N THR A 70 8.13 2.84 -5.69
CA THR A 70 7.13 2.12 -4.88
C THR A 70 7.71 1.73 -3.52
N VAL A 71 8.87 1.10 -3.51
CA VAL A 71 9.46 0.49 -2.31
C VAL A 71 9.92 1.55 -1.33
N VAL A 72 10.70 2.54 -1.78
CA VAL A 72 11.34 3.50 -0.89
C VAL A 72 10.30 4.36 -0.16
N PRO A 73 9.35 5.03 -0.84
CA PRO A 73 8.39 5.89 -0.15
C PRO A 73 7.44 5.10 0.74
N LEU A 74 6.96 3.94 0.29
CA LEU A 74 6.00 3.14 1.05
C LEU A 74 6.65 2.49 2.28
N ALA A 75 7.85 1.91 2.13
CA ALA A 75 8.57 1.32 3.25
C ALA A 75 8.97 2.40 4.28
N ALA A 76 9.48 3.54 3.81
CA ALA A 76 9.83 4.65 4.69
C ALA A 76 8.58 5.17 5.44
N GLY A 77 7.50 5.46 4.72
CA GLY A 77 6.26 5.97 5.29
C GLY A 77 5.65 5.02 6.34
N LEU A 78 5.53 3.73 6.00
CA LEU A 78 5.02 2.72 6.93
C LEU A 78 5.93 2.53 8.15
N THR A 79 7.24 2.51 7.95
CA THR A 79 8.20 2.36 9.06
C THR A 79 8.13 3.54 10.01
N VAL A 80 8.19 4.78 9.48
CA VAL A 80 8.07 6.01 10.26
C VAL A 80 6.74 6.05 11.00
N ALA A 81 5.62 5.74 10.34
CA ALA A 81 4.31 5.70 10.97
C ALA A 81 4.23 4.62 12.07
N THR A 82 4.86 3.47 11.87
CA THR A 82 4.94 2.41 12.89
C THR A 82 5.69 2.89 14.12
N LEU A 83 6.84 3.54 13.94
CA LEU A 83 7.66 4.09 15.02
C LEU A 83 6.91 5.20 15.75
N LEU A 84 6.27 6.12 15.03
CA LEU A 84 5.46 7.19 15.61
C LEU A 84 4.25 6.66 16.39
N GLY A 85 3.65 5.57 15.91
CA GLY A 85 2.55 4.87 16.57
C GLY A 85 2.93 4.26 17.92
N LEU A 86 4.23 4.07 18.21
CA LEU A 86 4.70 3.64 19.53
C LEU A 86 4.52 4.72 20.60
N TRP A 87 4.63 6.00 20.22
CA TRP A 87 4.44 7.12 21.14
C TRP A 87 2.96 7.46 21.34
N TRP A 88 2.16 7.43 20.27
CA TRP A 88 0.73 7.72 20.36
C TRP A 88 -0.05 7.08 19.21
N ARG A 89 -1.10 6.31 19.54
CA ARG A 89 -1.92 5.59 18.55
C ARG A 89 -2.65 6.52 17.56
N GLY A 90 -2.86 7.79 17.91
CA GLY A 90 -3.45 8.79 17.01
C GLY A 90 -2.63 9.00 15.73
N PHE A 91 -1.30 8.84 15.79
CA PHE A 91 -0.43 9.00 14.64
C PHE A 91 -0.77 8.03 13.49
N LEU A 92 -1.25 6.82 13.79
CA LEU A 92 -1.61 5.86 12.74
C LEU A 92 -2.81 6.34 11.91
N ARG A 93 -3.75 7.08 12.51
CA ARG A 93 -4.88 7.69 11.77
C ARG A 93 -4.42 8.84 10.89
N VAL A 94 -3.55 9.71 11.43
CA VAL A 94 -2.95 10.80 10.65
C VAL A 94 -2.14 10.24 9.48
N ALA A 95 -1.35 9.19 9.73
CA ALA A 95 -0.58 8.51 8.71
C ALA A 95 -1.46 7.87 7.63
N GLN A 96 -2.67 7.39 7.95
CA GLN A 96 -3.63 6.90 6.94
C GLN A 96 -4.08 8.03 6.02
N VAL A 97 -4.39 9.21 6.56
CA VAL A 97 -4.78 10.37 5.75
C VAL A 97 -3.61 10.82 4.87
N VAL A 98 -2.43 10.98 5.46
CA VAL A 98 -1.21 11.37 4.73
C VAL A 98 -0.85 10.35 3.66
N GLY A 99 -0.98 9.05 3.97
CA GLY A 99 -0.74 7.94 3.04
C GLY A 99 -1.70 7.88 1.86
N VAL A 100 -2.85 8.55 1.92
CA VAL A 100 -3.75 8.74 0.77
C VAL A 100 -3.45 10.05 0.04
N VAL A 101 -3.33 11.15 0.78
CA VAL A 101 -3.19 12.47 0.20
C VAL A 101 -1.89 12.62 -0.59
N LEU A 102 -0.76 12.14 -0.05
CA LEU A 102 0.54 12.29 -0.71
C LEU A 102 0.61 11.57 -2.08
N PRO A 103 0.28 10.27 -2.19
CA PRO A 103 0.32 9.59 -3.49
C PRO A 103 -0.69 10.17 -4.49
N LEU A 104 -1.86 10.62 -4.05
CA LEU A 104 -2.83 11.21 -4.95
C LEU A 104 -2.38 12.61 -5.43
N ALA A 105 -1.71 13.38 -4.57
CA ALA A 105 -1.14 14.66 -4.97
C ALA A 105 -0.04 14.51 -6.03
N THR A 106 0.75 13.43 -6.00
CA THR A 106 1.81 13.20 -7.00
C THR A 106 1.27 12.79 -8.37
N ILE A 107 0.00 12.39 -8.48
CA ILE A 107 -0.68 12.19 -9.79
C ILE A 107 -0.63 13.49 -10.60
N GLN A 108 -0.72 14.66 -9.95
CA GLN A 108 -0.58 15.94 -10.65
C GLN A 108 0.77 16.04 -11.38
N GLY A 109 1.85 15.55 -10.76
CA GLY A 109 3.17 15.51 -11.38
C GLY A 109 3.21 14.59 -12.60
N THR A 110 2.58 13.41 -12.51
CA THR A 110 2.44 12.50 -13.65
C THR A 110 1.62 13.08 -14.78
N ALA A 111 0.53 13.79 -14.47
CA ALA A 111 -0.34 14.40 -15.47
C ALA A 111 0.27 15.66 -16.10
N ALA A 112 1.15 16.36 -15.38
CA ALA A 112 1.89 17.51 -15.89
C ALA A 112 3.13 17.10 -16.70
N ALA A 113 3.62 15.88 -16.50
CA ALA A 113 4.66 15.30 -17.34
C ALA A 113 4.10 14.94 -18.72
N ASP A 114 4.96 14.97 -19.72
CA ASP A 114 4.66 14.77 -21.14
C ASP A 114 4.61 13.29 -21.55
N PHE A 115 4.15 12.42 -20.64
CA PHE A 115 3.91 11.01 -20.96
C PHE A 115 2.80 10.85 -21.99
N ASP A 116 2.82 9.74 -22.73
CA ASP A 116 1.66 9.34 -23.52
C ASP A 116 0.45 8.99 -22.65
N GLY A 117 -0.73 8.93 -23.27
CA GLY A 117 -1.99 8.71 -22.55
C GLY A 117 -2.04 7.37 -21.80
N ALA A 118 -1.50 6.28 -22.38
CA ALA A 118 -1.52 4.97 -21.75
C ALA A 118 -0.56 4.93 -20.55
N SER A 119 0.65 5.50 -20.68
CA SER A 119 1.60 5.61 -19.57
C SER A 119 1.11 6.53 -18.46
N THR A 120 0.45 7.64 -18.79
CA THR A 120 -0.15 8.55 -17.79
C THR A 120 -1.20 7.82 -16.94
N VAL A 121 -2.11 7.07 -17.60
CA VAL A 121 -3.15 6.31 -16.89
C VAL A 121 -2.55 5.20 -16.05
N ALA A 122 -1.57 4.45 -16.58
CA ALA A 122 -0.91 3.38 -15.84
C ALA A 122 -0.18 3.92 -14.59
N LEU A 123 0.58 5.01 -14.73
CA LEU A 123 1.32 5.64 -13.63
C LEU A 123 0.36 6.27 -12.60
N ALA A 124 -0.74 6.90 -13.03
CA ALA A 124 -1.76 7.39 -12.11
C ALA A 124 -2.41 6.25 -11.31
N ALA A 125 -2.70 5.12 -11.96
CA ALA A 125 -3.23 3.93 -11.28
C ALA A 125 -2.26 3.37 -10.22
N MET A 126 -0.95 3.37 -10.49
CA MET A 126 0.06 2.94 -9.49
C MET A 126 0.02 3.79 -8.22
N HIS A 127 -0.22 5.10 -8.34
CA HIS A 127 -0.36 5.98 -7.18
C HIS A 127 -1.59 5.64 -6.33
N VAL A 128 -2.70 5.28 -6.98
CA VAL A 128 -3.90 4.79 -6.30
C VAL A 128 -3.61 3.48 -5.55
N VAL A 129 -2.86 2.56 -6.16
CA VAL A 129 -2.43 1.31 -5.50
C VAL A 129 -1.58 1.59 -4.27
N ILE A 130 -0.63 2.53 -4.35
CA ILE A 130 0.19 2.94 -3.21
C ILE A 130 -0.69 3.50 -2.08
N ALA A 131 -1.66 4.36 -2.39
CA ALA A 131 -2.59 4.91 -1.41
C ALA A 131 -3.40 3.80 -0.70
N ILE A 132 -3.95 2.85 -1.47
CA ILE A 132 -4.70 1.72 -0.91
C ILE A 132 -3.80 0.85 -0.03
N ALA A 133 -2.59 0.53 -0.51
CA ALA A 133 -1.64 -0.29 0.23
C ALA A 133 -1.19 0.37 1.53
N ALA A 134 -0.94 1.69 1.53
CA ALA A 134 -0.58 2.45 2.72
C ALA A 134 -1.68 2.37 3.78
N VAL A 135 -2.94 2.61 3.40
CA VAL A 135 -4.08 2.52 4.32
C VAL A 135 -4.26 1.12 4.85
N ALA A 136 -4.21 0.10 3.99
CA ALA A 136 -4.36 -1.30 4.37
C ALA A 136 -3.25 -1.75 5.34
N GLY A 137 -1.99 -1.42 5.04
CA GLY A 137 -0.85 -1.74 5.90
C GLY A 137 -0.96 -1.09 7.29
N LEU A 138 -1.31 0.20 7.32
CA LEU A 138 -1.52 0.94 8.58
C LEU A 138 -2.72 0.40 9.37
N GLU A 139 -3.79 -0.03 8.69
CA GLU A 139 -4.96 -0.62 9.34
C GLU A 139 -4.62 -1.95 10.03
N VAL A 140 -3.85 -2.82 9.38
CA VAL A 140 -3.37 -4.08 9.97
C VAL A 140 -2.48 -3.79 11.19
N LEU A 141 -1.58 -2.81 11.08
CA LEU A 141 -0.73 -2.33 12.18
C LEU A 141 -1.53 -1.76 13.35
N ARG A 142 -2.63 -1.04 13.08
CA ARG A 142 -3.50 -0.49 14.11
C ARG A 142 -4.25 -1.60 14.84
N ARG A 143 -4.86 -2.52 14.10
CA ARG A 143 -5.68 -3.62 14.66
C ARG A 143 -4.88 -4.57 15.54
N ARG A 144 -3.61 -4.83 15.22
CA ARG A 144 -2.75 -5.66 16.10
C ARG A 144 -2.48 -4.98 17.45
N SER A 145 -2.48 -3.65 17.45
CA SER A 145 -2.01 -2.85 18.58
C SER A 145 -3.14 -2.53 19.56
N ASP A 146 -4.39 -2.90 19.25
CA ASP A 146 -5.54 -2.77 20.15
C ASP A 146 -5.75 -4.07 20.96
N PRO A 147 -5.48 -4.07 22.29
CA PRO A 147 -5.56 -5.27 23.13
C PRO A 147 -6.97 -5.60 23.66
N GLY A 148 -7.97 -4.75 23.39
CA GLY A 148 -9.27 -4.71 24.10
C GLY A 148 -10.26 -5.86 23.86
N SER A 149 -9.80 -7.06 23.50
CA SER A 149 -10.66 -8.25 23.34
C SER A 149 -10.27 -9.44 24.23
N ARG A 150 -9.37 -9.24 25.20
CA ARG A 150 -8.89 -10.31 26.10
C ARG A 150 -9.25 -10.14 27.59
N GLU A 151 -10.03 -9.13 27.95
CA GLU A 151 -10.37 -8.84 29.36
C GLU A 151 -11.81 -9.22 29.76
N GLY A 152 -12.56 -9.93 28.91
CA GLY A 152 -13.93 -10.35 29.22
C GLY A 152 -14.08 -11.74 29.87
N GLU A 153 -12.98 -12.40 30.23
CA GLU A 153 -13.01 -13.84 30.58
C GLU A 153 -12.11 -14.21 31.77
N ARG A 154 -12.02 -13.33 32.78
CA ARG A 154 -11.46 -13.68 34.10
C ARG A 154 -12.33 -13.15 35.21
#